data_AF-A0A669CD28-F1
#
_entry.id   AF-A0A669CD28-F1
#
_cell.length_a   1.000
_cell.length_b   1.000
_cell.length_c   1.000
_cell.angle_alpha   90.00
_cell.angle_beta   90.00
_cell.angle_gamma   90.00
#
_symmetry.space_group_name_H-M   'P 1'
#
loop_
_entity.id
_entity.type
_entity.pdbx_description
1 polymer ?
#
loop_
_entity_poly.entity_id
_entity_poly.type
_entity_poly.pdbx_seq_one_letter_code
_entity_poly.pdbx_strand_id
1 'polypeptide(L)'
;MTAAPYNYSYIFKYIIIGDMGVGKSCLLHQFTEKKFMADCPHTIGVEFGTRIMEVHGQKVKLQIWDTAGQERFRARDVTYEEAKQFAEENGLLFLEASAKTGENVEEAFLEAAKRIYQNIQDGSLDLNAAESGVQHKPSTLQGGRPNADNQPAKEGCSC
;
A
#
# COMPACT_ATOMS: atom_id res chain seq x y z
N MET A 1 27.11 12.90 2.49
CA MET A 1 26.40 11.75 1.91
C MET A 1 24.94 11.85 2.30
N THR A 2 24.08 12.38 1.44
CA THR A 2 22.63 12.44 1.68
C THR A 2 22.00 11.18 1.11
N ALA A 3 21.63 10.23 1.98
CA ALA A 3 20.83 9.08 1.58
C ALA A 3 19.54 9.60 0.90
N ALA A 4 19.18 9.04 -0.25
CA ALA A 4 17.96 9.44 -0.95
C ALA A 4 16.76 9.32 0.03
N PRO A 5 15.95 10.37 0.23
CA PRO A 5 14.96 10.42 1.31
C PRO A 5 13.83 9.37 1.21
N TYR A 6 13.79 8.60 0.14
CA TYR A 6 12.70 7.67 -0.19
C TYR A 6 13.16 6.23 -0.44
N ASN A 7 14.18 5.75 0.27
CA ASN A 7 14.57 4.34 0.16
C ASN A 7 13.52 3.47 0.88
N TYR A 8 12.66 2.78 0.13
CA TYR A 8 11.68 1.80 0.61
C TYR A 8 11.96 0.44 -0.02
N SER A 9 11.75 -0.64 0.73
CA SER A 9 12.05 -2.00 0.30
C SER A 9 10.85 -2.67 -0.37
N TYR A 10 9.63 -2.23 -0.03
CA TYR A 10 8.39 -2.83 -0.53
C TYR A 10 7.42 -1.77 -1.05
N ILE A 11 6.63 -2.17 -2.05
CA ILE A 11 5.41 -1.48 -2.47
C ILE A 11 4.25 -2.42 -2.25
N PHE A 12 3.24 -1.99 -1.48
CA PHE A 12 1.97 -2.70 -1.36
C PHE A 12 0.88 -1.92 -2.09
N LYS A 13 0.12 -2.62 -2.93
CA LYS A 13 -0.98 -2.05 -3.71
C LYS A 13 -2.31 -2.37 -3.04
N TYR A 14 -3.01 -1.33 -2.57
CA TYR A 14 -4.28 -1.43 -1.87
C TYR A 14 -5.40 -0.93 -2.77
N ILE A 15 -6.54 -1.61 -2.73
CA ILE A 15 -7.76 -1.15 -3.37
C ILE A 15 -8.80 -0.96 -2.27
N ILE A 16 -9.41 0.22 -2.20
CA ILE A 16 -10.52 0.50 -1.30
C ILE A 16 -11.81 0.20 -2.07
N ILE A 17 -12.61 -0.71 -1.53
CA ILE A 17 -13.89 -1.14 -2.09
C ILE A 17 -15.01 -0.99 -1.05
N GLY A 18 -16.24 -0.96 -1.54
CA GLY A 18 -17.45 -0.78 -0.73
C GLY A 18 -18.48 0.09 -1.44
N ASP A 19 -19.70 0.10 -0.91
CA ASP A 19 -20.83 0.80 -1.51
C ASP A 19 -20.61 2.31 -1.62
N MET A 20 -21.41 3.00 -2.42
CA MET A 20 -21.34 4.46 -2.50
C MET A 20 -21.74 5.10 -1.17
N GLY A 21 -21.08 6.19 -0.80
CA GLY A 21 -21.41 6.95 0.41
C GLY A 21 -20.82 6.40 1.72
N VAL A 22 -20.21 5.21 1.74
CA VAL A 22 -19.60 4.64 2.97
C VAL A 22 -18.31 5.36 3.42
N GLY A 23 -17.83 6.33 2.64
CA GLY A 23 -16.67 7.16 3.02
C GLY A 23 -15.30 6.65 2.52
N LYS A 24 -15.25 5.86 1.45
CA LYS A 24 -13.99 5.35 0.86
C LYS A 24 -12.99 6.45 0.50
N SER A 25 -13.41 7.45 -0.28
CA SER A 25 -12.58 8.61 -0.64
C SER A 25 -12.18 9.41 0.59
N CYS A 26 -13.11 9.60 1.54
CA CYS A 26 -12.79 10.26 2.81
C CYS A 26 -11.71 9.50 3.60
N LEU A 27 -11.75 8.16 3.59
CA LEU A 27 -10.75 7.32 4.26
C LEU A 27 -9.38 7.45 3.57
N LEU A 28 -9.35 7.48 2.24
CA LEU A 28 -8.15 7.75 1.45
C LEU A 28 -7.53 9.11 1.85
N HIS A 29 -8.29 10.20 1.74
CA HIS A 29 -7.79 11.55 2.05
C HIS A 29 -7.43 11.72 3.53
N GLN A 30 -8.17 11.08 4.44
CA GLN A 30 -7.84 11.14 5.85
C GLN A 30 -6.53 10.41 6.13
N PHE A 31 -6.26 9.30 5.44
CA PHE A 31 -5.00 8.58 5.59
C PHE A 31 -3.81 9.30 4.93
N THR A 32 -3.98 9.89 3.74
CA THR A 32 -2.88 10.49 2.98
C THR A 32 -2.62 11.96 3.34
N GLU A 33 -3.66 12.73 3.61
CA GLU A 33 -3.60 14.19 3.79
C GLU A 33 -4.01 14.67 5.19
N LYS A 34 -4.53 13.78 6.05
CA LYS A 34 -5.12 14.14 7.36
C LYS A 34 -6.27 15.15 7.22
N LYS A 35 -7.05 15.03 6.14
CA LYS A 35 -8.20 15.88 5.84
C LYS A 35 -9.46 15.04 5.67
N PHE A 36 -10.56 15.57 6.21
CA PHE A 36 -11.89 15.09 5.93
C PHE A 36 -12.58 16.01 4.91
N MET A 37 -13.08 15.43 3.81
CA MET A 37 -13.86 16.16 2.80
C MET A 37 -15.36 15.93 3.05
N ALA A 38 -16.02 16.92 3.65
CA ALA A 38 -17.45 16.83 3.96
C ALA A 38 -18.33 16.88 2.70
N ASP A 39 -17.94 17.68 1.71
CA ASP A 39 -18.61 17.79 0.41
C ASP A 39 -17.85 16.95 -0.62
N CYS A 40 -18.08 15.64 -0.59
CA CYS A 40 -17.45 14.72 -1.53
C CYS A 40 -18.45 14.39 -2.65
N PRO A 41 -18.31 14.97 -3.87
CA PRO A 41 -19.07 14.51 -5.02
C PRO A 41 -18.75 13.03 -5.27
N HIS A 42 -19.70 12.27 -5.80
CA HIS A 42 -19.49 10.85 -6.11
C HIS A 42 -18.20 10.65 -6.92
N THR A 43 -17.38 9.68 -6.52
CA THR A 43 -16.11 9.39 -7.19
C THR A 43 -16.37 8.95 -8.63
N ILE A 44 -15.89 9.73 -9.60
CA ILE A 44 -15.98 9.40 -11.03
C ILE A 44 -14.64 8.75 -11.41
N GLY A 45 -14.65 7.43 -11.60
CA GLY A 45 -13.46 6.67 -11.96
C GLY A 45 -12.70 6.14 -10.74
N VAL A 46 -11.37 6.29 -10.76
CA VAL A 46 -10.46 5.76 -9.73
C VAL A 46 -9.51 6.87 -9.28
N GLU A 47 -9.49 7.13 -7.97
CA GLU A 47 -8.53 8.05 -7.35
C GLU A 47 -7.31 7.30 -6.83
N PHE A 48 -6.16 7.99 -6.78
CA PHE A 48 -4.89 7.39 -6.40
C PHE A 48 -4.19 8.19 -5.32
N GLY A 49 -3.85 7.52 -4.21
CA GLY A 49 -3.02 8.06 -3.15
C GLY A 49 -1.77 7.22 -2.90
N THR A 50 -0.74 7.83 -2.31
CA THR A 50 0.44 7.11 -1.85
C THR A 50 0.93 7.64 -0.52
N ARG A 51 1.38 6.73 0.35
CA ARG A 51 1.99 7.08 1.63
C ARG A 51 3.06 6.05 1.97
N ILE A 52 4.19 6.50 2.50
CA ILE A 52 5.22 5.63 3.03
C ILE A 52 4.99 5.47 4.53
N MET A 53 5.05 4.24 5.02
CA MET A 53 4.98 3.93 6.44
C MET A 53 6.01 2.89 6.83
N GLU A 54 6.26 2.77 8.13
CA GLU A 54 7.20 1.80 8.69
C GLU A 54 6.43 0.59 9.25
N VAL A 55 6.84 -0.61 8.82
CA VAL A 55 6.25 -1.89 9.20
C VAL A 55 7.39 -2.81 9.64
N HIS A 56 7.45 -3.16 10.93
CA HIS A 56 8.53 -3.99 11.49
C HIS A 56 9.96 -3.51 11.12
N GLY A 57 10.19 -2.19 11.15
CA GLY A 57 11.49 -1.60 10.80
C GLY A 57 11.77 -1.49 9.28
N GLN A 58 10.83 -1.93 8.43
CA GLN A 58 10.92 -1.79 6.98
C GLN A 58 10.05 -0.64 6.49
N LYS A 59 10.61 0.21 5.63
CA LYS A 59 9.85 1.24 4.92
C LYS A 59 9.07 0.60 3.77
N VAL A 60 7.75 0.71 3.85
CA VAL A 60 6.81 0.22 2.85
C VAL A 60 6.09 1.40 2.22
N LYS A 61 6.07 1.44 0.89
CA LYS A 61 5.27 2.40 0.14
C LYS A 61 3.90 1.81 -0.15
N LEU A 62 2.86 2.39 0.42
CA LEU A 62 1.48 2.07 0.05
C LEU A 62 1.11 2.85 -1.22
N GLN A 63 0.54 2.14 -2.18
CA GLN A 63 -0.15 2.68 -3.35
C GLN A 63 -1.61 2.31 -3.21
N ILE A 64 -2.50 3.30 -3.19
CA ILE A 64 -3.89 3.10 -2.77
C ILE A 64 -4.78 3.59 -3.90
N TRP A 65 -5.59 2.70 -4.43
CA TRP A 65 -6.61 2.98 -5.43
C TRP A 65 -7.98 3.04 -4.75
N ASP A 66 -8.58 4.22 -4.74
CA ASP A 66 -9.97 4.41 -4.34
C ASP A 66 -10.87 4.24 -5.57
N THR A 67 -11.92 3.43 -5.44
CA THR A 67 -12.80 3.06 -6.55
C THR A 67 -14.19 3.61 -6.34
N ALA A 68 -14.89 3.96 -7.42
CA ALA A 68 -16.31 4.30 -7.36
C ALA A 68 -17.11 3.18 -6.68
N GLY A 69 -18.00 3.54 -5.75
CA GLY A 69 -18.90 2.57 -5.13
C GLY A 69 -19.89 2.01 -6.14
N GLN A 70 -20.39 0.79 -5.91
CA GLN A 70 -21.53 0.26 -6.65
C GLN A 70 -22.77 0.27 -5.76
N GLU A 71 -23.88 0.80 -6.28
CA GLU A 71 -25.14 1.06 -5.56
C GLU A 71 -25.97 -0.16 -5.16
N ARG A 72 -25.39 -1.37 -5.15
CA ARG A 72 -26.19 -2.59 -5.23
C ARG A 72 -26.97 -2.93 -3.96
N PHE A 73 -26.73 -2.25 -2.84
CA PHE A 73 -27.37 -2.60 -1.55
C PHE A 73 -27.97 -1.39 -0.83
N ARG A 74 -29.10 -1.63 -0.17
CA ARG A 74 -29.71 -0.68 0.77
C ARG A 74 -28.90 -0.69 2.05
N ALA A 75 -28.56 0.51 2.56
CA ALA A 75 -27.90 0.65 3.84
C ALA A 75 -28.71 -0.05 4.95
N ARG A 76 -28.04 -0.91 5.71
CA ARG A 76 -28.55 -1.55 6.93
C ARG A 76 -27.57 -1.21 8.05
N ASP A 77 -28.09 -0.87 9.22
CA ASP A 77 -27.27 -0.75 10.41
C ASP A 77 -26.76 -2.14 10.84
N VAL A 78 -25.44 -2.25 11.02
CA VAL A 78 -24.74 -3.46 11.45
C VAL A 78 -24.08 -3.16 12.79
N THR A 79 -24.24 -4.04 13.78
CA THR A 79 -23.58 -3.85 15.07
C THR A 79 -22.10 -4.25 14.99
N TYR A 80 -21.30 -3.73 15.92
CA TYR A 80 -19.89 -4.09 16.04
C TYR A 80 -19.71 -5.61 16.15
N GLU A 81 -20.47 -6.25 17.03
CA GLU A 81 -20.36 -7.69 17.29
C GLU A 81 -20.72 -8.53 16.05
N GLU A 82 -21.77 -8.13 15.32
CA GLU A 82 -22.19 -8.82 14.10
C GLU A 82 -21.10 -8.76 13.02
N ALA A 83 -20.57 -7.57 12.76
CA ALA A 83 -19.53 -7.38 11.76
C ALA A 83 -18.21 -8.07 12.16
N LYS A 84 -17.84 -8.01 13.45
CA LYS A 84 -16.66 -8.67 13.98
C LYS A 84 -16.74 -10.19 13.85
N GLN A 85 -17.86 -10.79 14.26
CA GLN A 85 -18.07 -12.24 14.13
C GLN A 85 -17.98 -12.68 12.67
N PHE A 86 -18.63 -11.96 11.76
CA PHE A 86 -18.56 -12.26 10.34
C PHE A 86 -17.12 -12.22 9.81
N ALA A 87 -16.34 -11.22 10.21
CA ALA A 87 -14.94 -11.11 9.79
C ALA A 87 -14.08 -12.25 10.34
N GLU A 88 -14.23 -12.59 11.63
CA GLU A 88 -13.50 -13.69 12.27
C GLU A 88 -13.81 -15.05 11.60
N GLU A 89 -15.08 -15.34 11.31
CA GLU A 89 -15.50 -16.57 10.63
C GLU A 89 -14.91 -16.70 9.22
N ASN A 90 -14.69 -15.58 8.54
CA ASN A 90 -14.11 -15.54 7.19
C ASN A 90 -12.59 -15.30 7.18
N GLY A 91 -11.94 -15.24 8.35
CA GLY A 91 -10.50 -14.99 8.47
C GLY A 91 -10.08 -13.59 7.98
N LEU A 92 -10.99 -12.62 8.04
CA LEU A 92 -10.77 -11.23 7.65
C LEU A 92 -10.30 -10.40 8.83
N LEU A 93 -9.48 -9.37 8.55
CA LEU A 93 -9.19 -8.33 9.53
C LEU A 93 -10.42 -7.45 9.72
N PHE A 94 -10.71 -7.07 10.97
CA PHE A 94 -11.83 -6.20 11.31
C PHE A 94 -11.38 -5.05 12.21
N LEU A 95 -11.69 -3.83 11.79
CA LEU A 95 -11.49 -2.59 12.56
C LEU A 95 -12.63 -1.62 12.24
N GLU A 96 -13.09 -0.88 13.24
CA GLU A 96 -13.90 0.32 13.03
C GLU A 96 -13.01 1.55 12.92
N ALA A 97 -13.26 2.40 11.94
CA ALA A 97 -12.51 3.63 11.72
C ALA A 97 -13.43 4.79 11.32
N SER A 98 -13.04 6.00 11.71
CA SER A 98 -13.76 7.22 11.39
C SER A 98 -12.88 8.13 10.55
N ALA A 99 -13.20 8.25 9.26
CA ALA A 99 -12.54 9.21 8.38
C ALA A 99 -12.75 10.67 8.85
N LYS A 100 -13.85 10.95 9.55
CA LYS A 100 -14.18 12.28 10.05
C LYS A 100 -13.29 12.72 11.22
N THR A 101 -13.06 11.82 12.18
CA THR A 101 -12.24 12.12 13.37
C THR A 101 -10.77 11.71 13.19
N GLY A 102 -10.49 10.82 12.23
CA GLY A 102 -9.18 10.19 12.07
C GLY A 102 -8.95 8.98 12.98
N GLU A 103 -9.91 8.65 13.83
CA GLU A 103 -9.83 7.51 14.73
C GLU A 103 -9.68 6.20 13.95
N ASN A 104 -8.68 5.40 14.34
CA ASN A 104 -8.30 4.10 13.77
C ASN A 104 -8.00 4.09 12.25
N VAL A 105 -8.03 5.25 11.57
CA VAL A 105 -7.70 5.31 10.14
C VAL A 105 -6.26 4.86 9.92
N GLU A 106 -5.31 5.37 10.70
CA GLU A 106 -3.90 4.98 10.54
C GLU A 106 -3.65 3.50 10.91
N GLU A 107 -4.36 3.02 11.93
CA GLU A 107 -4.28 1.63 12.39
C GLU A 107 -4.81 0.66 11.34
N ALA A 108 -5.94 0.96 10.69
CA ALA A 108 -6.52 0.10 9.66
C ALA A 108 -5.54 -0.21 8.50
N PHE A 109 -4.85 0.82 7.99
CA PHE A 109 -3.84 0.61 6.93
C PHE A 109 -2.58 -0.09 7.47
N LEU A 110 -2.18 0.22 8.71
CA LEU A 110 -1.00 -0.38 9.32
C LEU A 110 -1.18 -1.88 9.61
N GLU A 111 -2.32 -2.28 10.15
CA GLU A 111 -2.61 -3.69 10.46
C GLU A 111 -2.69 -4.54 9.20
N ALA A 112 -3.32 -4.01 8.13
CA ALA A 112 -3.27 -4.64 6.81
C ALA A 112 -1.82 -4.79 6.30
N ALA A 113 -0.97 -3.77 6.50
CA ALA A 113 0.40 -3.79 6.02
C ALA A 113 1.27 -4.79 6.81
N LYS A 114 1.09 -4.84 8.13
CA LYS A 114 1.73 -5.85 9.00
C LYS A 114 1.34 -7.26 8.57
N ARG A 115 0.05 -7.49 8.30
CA ARG A 115 -0.43 -8.82 7.87
C ARG A 115 0.18 -9.25 6.53
N ILE A 116 0.23 -8.35 5.54
CA ILE A 116 0.89 -8.63 4.26
C ILE A 116 2.39 -8.90 4.48
N TYR A 117 3.06 -8.08 5.29
CA TYR A 117 4.47 -8.28 5.58
C TYR A 117 4.74 -9.64 6.25
N GLN A 118 3.90 -10.04 7.21
CA GLN A 118 3.98 -11.35 7.85
C GLN A 118 3.79 -12.48 6.83
N ASN A 119 2.81 -12.39 5.94
CA ASN A 119 2.60 -13.40 4.89
C ASN A 119 3.82 -13.55 3.97
N ILE A 120 4.55 -12.46 3.71
CA ILE A 120 5.82 -12.51 2.97
C ILE A 120 6.89 -13.26 3.78
N GLN A 121 7.03 -12.97 5.08
CA GLN A 121 8.01 -13.65 5.94
C GLN A 121 7.71 -15.15 6.07
N ASP A 122 6.44 -15.51 6.12
CA ASP A 122 5.98 -16.90 6.21
C ASP A 122 6.07 -17.64 4.86
N GLY A 123 6.45 -16.96 3.78
CA GLY A 123 6.54 -17.51 2.43
C GLY A 123 5.19 -17.85 1.80
N SER A 124 4.09 -17.34 2.37
CA SER A 124 2.72 -17.57 1.88
C SER A 124 2.30 -16.61 0.77
N LEU A 125 3.15 -15.64 0.40
CA LEU A 125 2.92 -14.68 -0.68
C LEU A 125 4.08 -14.70 -1.68
N ASP A 126 3.78 -15.05 -2.94
CA ASP A 126 4.76 -15.01 -4.03
C ASP A 126 4.96 -13.58 -4.54
N LEU A 127 6.15 -13.04 -4.29
CA LEU A 127 6.56 -11.69 -4.70
C LEU A 127 6.77 -11.54 -6.21
N ASN A 128 6.90 -12.65 -6.95
CA ASN A 128 7.12 -12.63 -8.40
C ASN A 128 5.82 -12.75 -9.20
N ALA A 129 4.71 -13.13 -8.54
CA ALA A 129 3.41 -13.18 -9.17
C ALA A 129 2.92 -11.75 -9.45
N ALA A 130 2.63 -11.45 -10.72
CA ALA A 130 2.11 -10.15 -11.14
C ALA A 130 0.79 -9.76 -10.44
N GLU A 131 0.05 -10.78 -9.97
CA GLU A 131 -1.25 -10.66 -9.32
C GLU A 131 -1.18 -10.45 -7.80
N SER A 132 0.01 -10.56 -7.18
CA SER A 132 0.13 -10.49 -5.71
C SER A 132 -0.12 -9.10 -5.12
N GLY A 133 -0.09 -8.05 -5.95
CA GLY A 133 -0.21 -6.66 -5.51
C GLY A 133 1.00 -6.16 -4.69
N VAL A 134 2.05 -6.97 -4.52
CA VAL A 134 3.26 -6.62 -3.77
C VAL A 134 4.46 -6.54 -4.71
N GLN A 135 5.31 -5.53 -4.53
CA GLN A 135 6.59 -5.45 -5.23
C GLN A 135 7.73 -5.28 -4.23
N HIS A 136 8.74 -6.15 -4.31
CA HIS A 136 9.99 -5.96 -3.57
C HIS A 136 10.98 -5.20 -4.45
N LYS A 137 11.44 -4.05 -3.97
CA LYS A 137 12.56 -3.32 -4.57
C LYS A 137 13.79 -3.59 -3.71
N PRO A 138 14.73 -4.44 -4.16
CA PRO A 138 15.99 -4.56 -3.45
C PRO A 138 16.59 -3.15 -3.40
N SER A 139 16.82 -2.65 -2.19
CA SER A 139 17.53 -1.40 -1.99
C SER A 139 18.90 -1.60 -2.63
N THR A 140 19.11 -1.01 -3.81
CA THR A 140 20.44 -0.94 -4.41
C THR A 140 21.30 -0.14 -3.43
N LEU A 141 22.02 -0.85 -2.56
CA LEU A 141 23.30 -0.37 -2.07
C LEU A 141 24.05 0.06 -3.33
N GLN A 142 24.43 1.33 -3.39
CA GLN A 142 25.28 1.85 -4.45
C GLN A 142 26.51 0.94 -4.55
N GLY A 143 26.49 0.02 -5.52
CA GLY A 143 27.67 -0.72 -5.91
C GLY A 143 28.71 0.31 -6.35
N GLY A 144 29.85 0.32 -5.68
CA GLY A 144 30.98 1.13 -6.08
C GLY A 144 31.27 0.90 -7.56
N ARG A 145 31.45 1.99 -8.29
CA ARG A 145 31.99 1.93 -9.66
C ARG A 145 33.30 1.14 -9.61
N PRO A 146 33.46 0.02 -10.34
CA PRO A 146 34.79 -0.43 -10.69
C PRO A 146 35.39 0.68 -11.56
N ASN A 147 36.57 1.14 -11.15
CA ASN A 147 37.36 2.13 -11.88
C ASN A 147 37.62 1.59 -13.30
N ALA A 148 36.98 2.17 -14.31
CA ALA A 148 37.28 1.92 -15.70
C ALA A 148 38.40 2.88 -16.13
N ASP A 149 39.61 2.62 -15.64
CA ASP A 149 40.84 3.20 -16.17
C ASP A 149 41.92 2.11 -16.13
N ASN A 150 41.92 1.26 -17.17
CA ASN A 150 43.16 0.77 -17.76
C ASN A 150 42.88 0.28 -19.18
N GLN A 151 43.39 1.01 -20.17
CA GLN A 151 43.42 0.61 -21.58
C GLN A 151 44.28 -0.65 -21.74
N PRO A 152 43.83 -1.68 -22.47
CA PRO A 152 44.73 -2.60 -23.13
C PRO A 152 45.11 -2.04 -24.50
N ALA A 153 46.41 -2.09 -24.78
CA ALA A 153 47.06 -1.63 -25.98
C ALA A 153 46.53 -2.34 -27.25
N LYS A 154 46.55 -1.60 -28.37
CA LYS A 154 46.24 -2.09 -29.71
C LYS A 154 47.21 -3.20 -30.13
N GLU A 155 46.67 -4.37 -30.50
CA GLU A 155 47.38 -5.33 -31.33
C GLU A 155 47.12 -5.00 -32.81
N GLY A 156 48.18 -4.72 -33.55
CA GLY A 156 48.18 -4.63 -35.00
C GLY A 156 48.30 -6.03 -35.59
N CYS A 157 47.35 -6.39 -36.45
CA CYS A 157 47.42 -7.59 -37.27
C CYS A 157 48.24 -7.31 -38.53
N SER A 158 49.22 -8.18 -38.83
CA SER A 158 49.93 -8.28 -40.10
C SER A 158 49.93 -9.75 -40.51
N CYS A 159 49.10 -10.07 -41.50
CA CYS A 159 49.35 -10.90 -42.69
C CYS A 159 48.19 -10.67 -43.65
#